data_AF-A0A9N8JZ81-F1
#
_entry.id   AF-A0A9N8JZ81-F1
#
_cell.length_a   1.000
_cell.length_b   1.000
_cell.length_c   1.000
_cell.angle_alpha   90.00
_cell.angle_beta   90.00
_cell.angle_gamma   90.00
#
_symmetry.space_group_name_H-M   'P 1'
#
loop_
_entity.id
_entity.type
_entity.pdbx_description
1 polymer ?
#
loop_
_entity_poly.entity_id
_entity_poly.type
_entity_poly.pdbx_seq_one_letter_code
_entity_poly.pdbx_strand_id
1 'polypeptide(L)'
;MWDKARNDPERQDEFIKREKELAENFLARMIERGSQVRRYWNDRGTAGDLIRELVRHKPVALDIQSELVDEHKDLVDTAAGSFIDEGLEKLHKKREAKKEYEEILEKMRINEEETRLLHEQHLNEIGRQRDKEAYARANDARAYDKKLKDLQKSFENQLNESSKQADRQMKAYEEDIRRLQEEQSKDRSDLIKQYKREVVQMRDASETRNQFERHLRDNDAASRAQISRLDAEVQKLSFANAGRETEINRLQAATQDSNNNDNTKNSDEDKNEQGRRFDSGFIQGERGGRSIPPPPPPPQLLKIPPPAKHWLARGEDERRENQRRQRVYEQQLNAYYAKYGS
;
A
#
# COMPACT_ATOMS: atom_id res chain seq x y z
N MET A 1 25.60 -55.22 95.50
CA MET A 1 25.97 -55.24 94.06
C MET A 1 27.48 -55.28 93.89
N TRP A 2 28.24 -54.46 94.60
CA TRP A 2 29.72 -54.40 94.56
C TRP A 2 30.45 -55.64 95.14
N ASP A 3 29.83 -56.40 96.04
CA ASP A 3 30.41 -57.65 96.56
C ASP A 3 30.64 -58.72 95.49
N LYS A 4 29.82 -58.69 94.42
CA LYS A 4 29.97 -59.59 93.27
C LYS A 4 31.13 -59.14 92.37
N ALA A 5 31.32 -57.83 92.22
CA ALA A 5 32.44 -57.26 91.46
C ALA A 5 33.80 -57.54 92.14
N ARG A 6 33.84 -57.60 93.47
CA ARG A 6 35.09 -57.90 94.21
C ARG A 6 35.65 -59.28 93.92
N ASN A 7 34.80 -60.27 93.65
CA ASN A 7 35.20 -61.67 93.48
C ASN A 7 35.40 -62.08 92.00
N ASP A 8 35.13 -61.17 91.06
CA ASP A 8 35.22 -61.42 89.60
C ASP A 8 36.08 -60.31 88.94
N PRO A 9 37.38 -60.56 88.70
CA PRO A 9 38.32 -59.56 88.19
C PRO A 9 37.93 -58.98 86.82
N GLU A 10 37.30 -59.76 85.95
CA GLU A 10 36.95 -59.32 84.60
C GLU A 10 35.81 -58.30 84.59
N ARG A 11 34.91 -58.36 85.58
CA ARG A 11 33.81 -57.40 85.70
C ARG A 11 34.20 -56.10 86.40
N GLN A 12 35.31 -56.09 87.14
CA GLN A 12 35.76 -54.88 87.86
C GLN A 12 35.97 -53.70 86.92
N ASP A 13 36.52 -53.96 85.73
CA ASP A 13 36.79 -52.91 84.74
C ASP A 13 35.51 -52.26 84.19
N GLU A 14 34.44 -53.04 83.99
CA GLU A 14 33.15 -52.53 83.55
C GLU A 14 32.51 -51.64 84.63
N PHE A 15 32.57 -52.08 85.89
CA PHE A 15 32.04 -51.29 87.01
C PHE A 15 32.82 -50.00 87.23
N ILE A 16 34.16 -50.03 87.10
CA ILE A 16 34.99 -48.83 87.20
C ILE A 16 34.66 -47.86 86.05
N LYS A 17 34.51 -48.35 84.82
CA LYS A 17 34.09 -47.53 83.68
C LYS A 17 32.72 -46.91 83.91
N ARG A 18 31.75 -47.68 84.41
CA ARG A 18 30.41 -47.17 84.68
C ARG A 18 30.39 -46.17 85.83
N GLU A 19 31.14 -46.41 86.90
CA GLU A 19 31.28 -45.46 88.00
C GLU A 19 31.91 -44.15 87.52
N LYS A 20 32.93 -44.23 86.66
CA LYS A 20 33.53 -43.07 86.01
C LYS A 20 32.54 -42.32 85.12
N GLU A 21 31.79 -43.02 84.26
CA GLU A 21 30.76 -42.41 83.41
C GLU A 21 29.67 -41.72 84.24
N LEU A 22 29.24 -42.34 85.35
CA LEU A 22 28.27 -41.75 86.26
C LEU A 22 28.85 -40.52 86.96
N ALA A 23 30.10 -40.56 87.39
CA ALA A 23 30.79 -39.42 87.98
C ALA A 23 30.96 -38.26 86.97
N GLU A 24 31.28 -38.57 85.72
CA GLU A 24 31.59 -37.57 84.68
C GLU A 24 30.34 -36.99 83.98
N ASN A 25 29.26 -37.76 83.83
CA ASN A 25 28.09 -37.31 83.07
C ASN A 25 26.89 -36.99 83.96
N PHE A 26 26.60 -37.85 84.94
CA PHE A 26 25.36 -37.75 85.71
C PHE A 26 25.55 -36.98 87.02
N LEU A 27 26.62 -37.29 87.74
CA LEU A 27 26.94 -36.68 89.04
C LEU A 27 27.92 -35.51 88.91
N ALA A 28 28.45 -35.22 87.71
CA ALA A 28 29.48 -34.19 87.54
C ALA A 28 29.05 -32.84 88.13
N ARG A 29 27.83 -32.40 87.84
CA ARG A 29 27.30 -31.15 88.40
C ARG A 29 27.20 -31.17 89.93
N MET A 30 26.95 -32.33 90.54
CA MET A 30 26.91 -32.48 92.00
C MET A 30 28.33 -32.48 92.58
N ILE A 31 29.28 -33.15 91.92
CA ILE A 31 30.69 -33.22 92.29
C ILE A 31 31.34 -31.84 92.19
N GLU A 32 31.09 -31.09 91.12
CA GLU A 32 31.53 -29.69 90.94
C GLU A 32 31.06 -28.77 92.07
N ARG A 33 29.91 -29.09 92.67
CA ARG A 33 29.34 -28.36 93.81
C ARG A 33 29.82 -28.88 95.17
N GLY A 34 30.83 -29.75 95.18
CA GLY A 34 31.49 -30.25 96.39
C GLY A 34 30.95 -31.59 96.90
N SER A 35 30.06 -32.26 96.17
CA SER A 35 29.65 -33.62 96.54
C SER A 35 30.80 -34.60 96.32
N GLN A 36 30.89 -35.62 97.18
CA GLN A 36 31.92 -36.65 97.07
C GLN A 36 31.28 -38.00 96.77
N VAL A 37 31.90 -38.75 95.85
CA VAL A 37 31.53 -40.14 95.58
C VAL A 37 32.45 -41.04 96.40
N ARG A 38 31.86 -41.85 97.27
CA ARG A 38 32.59 -42.82 98.10
C ARG A 38 32.08 -44.23 97.84
N ARG A 39 33.01 -45.18 97.76
CA ARG A 39 32.69 -46.58 97.53
C ARG A 39 32.51 -47.32 98.86
N TYR A 40 31.39 -48.04 99.00
CA TYR A 40 31.15 -48.91 100.15
C TYR A 40 31.51 -50.36 99.81
N TRP A 41 32.41 -50.96 100.59
CA TRP A 41 32.96 -52.30 100.32
C TRP A 41 32.36 -53.41 101.18
N ASN A 42 31.20 -53.14 101.78
CA ASN A 42 30.50 -54.05 102.69
C ASN A 42 31.36 -54.56 103.87
N ASP A 43 32.38 -53.78 104.24
CA ASP A 43 33.23 -54.03 105.40
C ASP A 43 32.93 -53.03 106.51
N ARG A 44 33.02 -53.48 107.76
CA ARG A 44 32.75 -52.68 108.96
C ARG A 44 33.68 -51.47 109.06
N GLY A 45 34.94 -51.59 108.59
CA GLY A 45 35.86 -50.46 108.52
C GLY A 45 35.31 -49.37 107.59
N THR A 46 34.99 -49.75 106.35
CA THR A 46 34.47 -48.80 105.34
C THR A 46 33.11 -48.22 105.68
N ALA A 47 32.22 -49.00 106.32
CA ALA A 47 30.96 -48.48 106.87
C ALA A 47 31.24 -47.44 107.97
N GLY A 48 32.17 -47.74 108.88
CA GLY A 48 32.56 -46.85 109.96
C GLY A 48 33.14 -45.53 109.44
N ASP A 49 33.97 -45.59 108.41
CA ASP A 49 34.55 -44.40 107.78
C ASP A 49 33.49 -43.54 107.09
N LEU A 50 32.59 -44.15 106.32
CA LEU A 50 31.44 -43.47 105.72
C LEU A 50 30.55 -42.80 106.78
N ILE A 51 30.24 -43.51 107.86
CA ILE A 51 29.44 -42.96 108.96
C ILE A 51 30.18 -41.80 109.63
N ARG A 52 31.49 -41.92 109.89
CA ARG A 52 32.29 -40.83 110.48
C ARG A 52 32.32 -39.59 109.58
N GLU A 53 32.36 -39.78 108.27
CA GLU A 53 32.30 -38.70 107.28
C GLU A 53 30.89 -38.08 107.27
N LEU A 54 29.84 -38.90 107.15
CA LEU A 54 28.44 -38.45 107.15
C LEU A 54 28.05 -37.71 108.43
N VAL A 55 28.46 -38.19 109.62
CA VAL A 55 28.15 -37.55 110.91
C VAL A 55 28.75 -36.15 111.04
N ARG A 56 29.83 -35.86 110.31
CA ARG A 56 30.42 -34.50 110.27
C ARG A 56 29.60 -33.54 109.41
N HIS A 57 28.77 -34.06 108.52
CA HIS A 57 27.93 -33.26 107.65
C HIS A 57 26.53 -33.15 108.23
N LYS A 58 25.99 -31.92 108.24
CA LYS A 58 24.59 -31.71 108.60
C LYS A 58 23.73 -32.33 107.49
N PRO A 59 22.77 -33.23 107.80
CA PRO A 59 21.86 -33.72 106.79
C PRO A 59 21.09 -32.54 106.20
N VAL A 60 21.20 -32.39 104.88
CA VAL A 60 20.41 -31.43 104.11
C VAL A 60 19.33 -32.25 103.42
N ALA A 61 18.08 -32.05 103.81
CA ALA A 61 16.95 -32.62 103.09
C ALA A 61 16.92 -32.00 101.68
N LEU A 62 16.69 -32.82 100.65
CA LEU A 62 16.48 -32.28 99.31
C LEU A 62 15.16 -31.51 99.31
N ASP A 63 15.10 -30.42 98.55
CA ASP A 63 13.89 -29.60 98.46
C ASP A 63 12.66 -30.45 98.07
N ILE A 64 12.82 -31.41 97.14
CA ILE A 64 11.74 -32.34 96.77
C ILE A 64 11.29 -33.24 97.95
N GLN A 65 12.20 -33.62 98.84
CA GLN A 65 11.86 -34.46 99.99
C GLN A 65 11.12 -33.65 101.06
N SER A 66 11.53 -32.40 101.29
CA SER A 66 10.78 -31.49 102.16
C SER A 66 9.42 -31.14 101.56
N GLU A 67 9.34 -30.89 100.25
CA GLU A 67 8.06 -30.63 99.56
C GLU A 67 7.09 -31.83 99.65
N LEU A 68 7.57 -33.05 99.44
CA LEU A 68 6.72 -34.25 99.49
C LEU A 68 6.32 -34.65 100.93
N VAL A 69 7.25 -34.59 101.87
CA VAL A 69 7.06 -35.13 103.23
C VAL A 69 6.56 -34.07 104.20
N ASP A 70 7.23 -32.92 104.24
CA ASP A 70 6.95 -31.87 105.23
C ASP A 70 5.80 -30.97 104.77
N GLU A 71 5.72 -30.67 103.46
CA GLU A 71 4.69 -29.81 102.88
C GLU A 71 3.50 -30.58 102.28
N HIS A 72 3.56 -31.91 102.26
CA HIS A 72 2.53 -32.80 101.69
C HIS A 72 2.09 -32.42 100.26
N LYS A 73 3.02 -31.88 99.45
CA LYS A 73 2.75 -31.60 98.04
C LYS A 73 2.71 -32.89 97.24
N ASP A 74 1.86 -32.94 96.22
CA ASP A 74 1.91 -34.00 95.23
C ASP A 74 3.15 -33.84 94.34
N LEU A 75 3.65 -34.94 93.76
CA LEU A 75 4.88 -34.93 92.95
C LEU A 75 4.84 -33.91 91.81
N VAL A 76 3.66 -33.66 91.25
CA VAL A 76 3.45 -32.70 90.14
C VAL A 76 3.61 -31.25 90.60
N ASP A 77 3.29 -30.96 91.87
CA ASP A 77 3.38 -29.63 92.48
C ASP A 77 4.75 -29.34 93.09
N THR A 78 5.65 -30.32 93.09
CA THR A 78 7.06 -30.12 93.49
C THR A 78 7.79 -29.28 92.43
N ALA A 79 8.82 -28.53 92.84
CA ALA A 79 9.61 -27.71 91.92
C ALA A 79 10.27 -28.56 90.80
N ALA A 80 10.61 -29.80 91.10
CA ALA A 80 11.13 -30.76 90.12
C ALA A 80 10.03 -31.28 89.18
N GLY A 81 8.83 -31.54 89.72
CA GLY A 81 7.66 -31.96 88.94
C GLY A 81 7.23 -30.91 87.92
N SER A 82 7.12 -29.65 88.36
CA SER A 82 6.74 -28.53 87.49
C SER A 82 7.78 -28.24 86.41
N PHE A 83 9.09 -28.41 86.69
CA PHE A 83 10.13 -28.31 85.66
C PHE A 83 10.03 -29.41 84.59
N ILE A 84 9.72 -30.65 85.00
CA ILE A 84 9.53 -31.77 84.07
C ILE A 84 8.26 -31.57 83.24
N ASP A 85 7.17 -31.11 83.86
CA ASP A 85 5.89 -30.85 83.20
C ASP A 85 6.03 -29.74 82.15
N GLU A 86 6.72 -28.63 82.47
CA GLU A 86 7.02 -27.58 81.50
C GLU A 86 7.86 -28.10 80.31
N GLY A 87 8.83 -28.98 80.58
CA GLY A 87 9.63 -29.64 79.55
C GLY A 87 8.81 -30.55 78.64
N LEU A 88 7.88 -31.32 79.22
CA LEU A 88 6.93 -32.17 78.51
C LEU A 88 5.97 -31.32 77.66
N GLU A 89 5.39 -30.26 78.22
CA GLU A 89 4.47 -29.37 77.50
C GLU A 89 5.17 -28.70 76.30
N LYS A 90 6.42 -28.26 76.46
CA LYS A 90 7.25 -27.73 75.35
C LYS A 90 7.49 -28.78 74.26
N LEU A 91 7.76 -30.03 74.64
CA LEU A 91 7.92 -31.13 73.68
C LEU A 91 6.62 -31.45 72.94
N HIS A 92 5.49 -31.42 73.64
CA HIS A 92 4.16 -31.60 73.05
C HIS A 92 3.85 -30.50 72.04
N LYS A 93 3.98 -29.22 72.44
CA LYS A 93 3.79 -28.06 71.56
C LYS A 93 4.70 -28.12 70.33
N LYS A 94 5.97 -28.51 70.50
CA LYS A 94 6.91 -28.65 69.37
C LYS A 94 6.47 -29.75 68.41
N ARG A 95 5.93 -30.87 68.91
CA ARG A 95 5.44 -31.96 68.07
C ARG A 95 4.18 -31.54 67.32
N GLU A 96 3.26 -30.82 67.95
CA GLU A 96 2.04 -30.31 67.32
C GLU A 96 2.35 -29.29 66.23
N ALA A 97 3.19 -28.29 66.53
CA ALA A 97 3.64 -27.32 65.54
C ALA A 97 4.32 -27.99 64.33
N LYS A 98 5.08 -29.07 64.56
CA LYS A 98 5.69 -29.85 63.48
C LYS A 98 4.64 -30.52 62.59
N LYS A 99 3.60 -31.13 63.18
CA LYS A 99 2.51 -31.77 62.43
C LYS A 99 1.74 -30.74 61.60
N GLU A 100 1.39 -29.60 62.19
CA GLU A 100 0.69 -28.52 61.48
C GLU A 100 1.52 -28.02 60.30
N TYR A 101 2.83 -27.86 60.49
CA TYR A 101 3.73 -27.47 59.42
C TYR A 101 3.80 -28.51 58.29
N GLU A 102 3.88 -29.80 58.63
CA GLU A 102 3.84 -30.91 57.66
C GLU A 102 2.51 -30.93 56.87
N GLU A 103 1.37 -30.68 57.52
CA GLU A 103 0.07 -30.59 56.85
C GLU A 103 -0.05 -29.38 55.92
N ILE A 104 0.50 -28.22 56.30
CA ILE A 104 0.53 -27.02 55.46
C ILE A 104 1.36 -27.29 54.21
N LEU A 105 2.53 -27.91 54.35
CA LEU A 105 3.39 -28.26 53.22
C LEU A 105 2.69 -29.22 52.25
N GLU A 106 1.97 -30.23 52.74
CA GLU A 106 1.27 -31.15 51.86
C GLU A 106 0.10 -30.46 51.13
N LYS A 107 -0.65 -29.58 51.82
CA LYS A 107 -1.69 -28.76 51.17
C LYS A 107 -1.11 -27.84 50.10
N MET A 108 0.05 -27.23 50.35
CA MET A 108 0.75 -26.42 49.35
C MET A 108 1.15 -27.26 48.14
N ARG A 109 1.70 -28.46 48.36
CA ARG A 109 2.10 -29.37 47.29
C ARG A 109 0.93 -29.80 46.40
N ILE A 110 -0.19 -30.17 47.00
CA ILE A 110 -1.41 -30.55 46.27
C ILE A 110 -1.94 -29.36 45.47
N ASN A 111 -2.02 -28.17 46.07
CA ASN A 111 -2.50 -26.97 45.39
C ASN A 111 -1.58 -26.55 44.23
N GLU A 112 -0.25 -26.69 44.38
CA GLU A 112 0.71 -26.46 43.30
C GLU A 112 0.51 -27.44 42.14
N GLU A 113 0.31 -28.73 42.43
CA GLU A 113 0.03 -29.74 41.40
C GLU A 113 -1.29 -29.47 40.67
N GLU A 114 -2.36 -29.12 41.39
CA GLU A 114 -3.64 -28.75 40.79
C GLU A 114 -3.53 -27.50 39.91
N THR A 115 -2.84 -26.46 40.41
CA THR A 115 -2.60 -25.22 39.66
C THR A 115 -1.80 -25.50 38.39
N ARG A 116 -0.79 -26.38 38.46
CA ARG A 116 0.02 -26.78 37.31
C ARG A 116 -0.83 -27.50 36.26
N LEU A 117 -1.69 -28.43 36.69
CA LEU A 117 -2.58 -29.18 35.81
C LEU A 117 -3.59 -28.26 35.12
N LEU A 118 -4.22 -27.35 35.86
CA LEU A 118 -5.14 -26.36 35.30
C LEU A 118 -4.44 -25.45 34.29
N HIS A 119 -3.21 -25.03 34.59
CA HIS A 119 -2.42 -24.22 33.68
C HIS A 119 -2.11 -24.98 32.37
N GLU A 120 -1.72 -26.25 32.46
CA GLU A 120 -1.47 -27.11 31.31
C GLU A 120 -2.73 -27.31 30.46
N GLN A 121 -3.88 -27.56 31.09
CA GLN A 121 -5.17 -27.66 30.39
C GLN A 121 -5.53 -26.38 29.65
N HIS A 122 -5.30 -25.22 30.28
CA HIS A 122 -5.56 -23.92 29.67
C HIS A 122 -4.63 -23.65 28.47
N LEU A 123 -3.35 -24.00 28.57
CA LEU A 123 -2.40 -23.90 27.45
C LEU A 123 -2.81 -24.79 26.28
N ASN A 124 -3.26 -26.02 26.57
CA ASN A 124 -3.75 -26.95 25.55
C ASN A 124 -5.01 -26.42 24.85
N GLU A 125 -5.94 -25.83 25.58
CA GLU A 125 -7.15 -25.23 25.00
C GLU A 125 -6.83 -24.00 24.14
N ILE A 126 -5.92 -23.13 24.60
CA ILE A 126 -5.39 -22.03 23.77
C ILE A 126 -4.76 -22.57 22.48
N GLY A 127 -3.98 -23.65 22.58
CA GLY A 127 -3.39 -24.32 21.42
C GLY A 127 -4.45 -24.76 20.41
N ARG A 128 -5.49 -25.46 20.87
CA ARG A 128 -6.61 -25.91 20.02
C ARG A 128 -7.37 -24.76 19.38
N GLN A 129 -7.58 -23.66 20.11
CA GLN A 129 -8.24 -22.47 19.56
C GLN A 129 -7.39 -21.83 18.46
N ARG A 130 -6.07 -21.69 18.69
CA ARG A 130 -5.14 -21.18 17.68
C ARG A 130 -5.12 -22.05 16.43
N ASP A 131 -5.13 -23.38 16.58
CA ASP A 131 -5.16 -24.30 15.44
C ASP A 131 -6.47 -24.19 14.64
N LYS A 132 -7.62 -24.08 15.33
CA LYS A 132 -8.91 -23.85 14.68
C LYS A 132 -8.94 -22.53 13.92
N GLU A 133 -8.44 -21.45 14.52
CA GLU A 133 -8.35 -20.15 13.85
C GLU A 133 -7.37 -20.15 12.67
N ALA A 134 -6.22 -20.82 12.81
CA ALA A 134 -5.24 -20.95 11.74
C ALA A 134 -5.84 -21.74 10.56
N TYR A 135 -6.59 -22.79 10.85
CA TYR A 135 -7.31 -23.57 9.85
C TYR A 135 -8.38 -22.73 9.14
N ALA A 136 -9.20 -21.98 9.89
CA ALA A 136 -10.20 -21.08 9.32
C ALA A 136 -9.56 -20.01 8.41
N ARG A 137 -8.49 -19.36 8.89
CA ARG A 137 -7.72 -18.38 8.11
C ARG A 137 -7.13 -18.97 6.83
N ALA A 138 -6.60 -20.19 6.89
CA ALA A 138 -6.06 -20.86 5.71
C ALA A 138 -7.16 -21.17 4.68
N ASN A 139 -8.34 -21.56 5.14
CA ASN A 139 -9.49 -21.81 4.26
C ASN A 139 -10.00 -20.51 3.61
N ASP A 140 -10.13 -19.45 4.39
CA ASP A 140 -10.52 -18.12 3.88
C ASP A 140 -9.49 -17.61 2.85
N ALA A 141 -8.20 -17.75 3.13
CA ALA A 141 -7.13 -17.38 2.19
C ALA A 141 -7.25 -18.13 0.86
N ARG A 142 -7.54 -19.44 0.88
CA ARG A 142 -7.79 -20.23 -0.34
C ARG A 142 -9.04 -19.77 -1.09
N ALA A 143 -10.11 -19.43 -0.36
CA ALA A 143 -11.33 -18.91 -0.97
C ALA A 143 -11.10 -17.55 -1.65
N TYR A 144 -10.32 -16.66 -1.03
CA TYR A 144 -9.93 -15.38 -1.61
C TYR A 144 -9.02 -15.56 -2.82
N ASP A 145 -8.02 -16.44 -2.77
CA ASP A 145 -7.12 -16.72 -3.91
C ASP A 145 -7.91 -17.23 -5.12
N LYS A 146 -8.87 -18.15 -4.89
CA LYS A 146 -9.78 -18.62 -5.95
C LYS A 146 -10.58 -17.47 -6.56
N LYS A 147 -11.22 -16.63 -5.73
CA LYS A 147 -11.98 -15.45 -6.20
C LYS A 147 -11.09 -14.48 -6.99
N LEU A 148 -9.85 -14.28 -6.55
CA LEU A 148 -8.90 -13.39 -7.22
C LEU A 148 -8.54 -13.91 -8.61
N LYS A 149 -8.28 -15.22 -8.75
CA LYS A 149 -8.01 -15.88 -10.03
C LYS A 149 -9.22 -15.82 -10.97
N ASP A 150 -10.42 -16.07 -10.45
CA ASP A 150 -11.65 -15.97 -11.23
C ASP A 150 -11.87 -14.53 -11.74
N LEU A 151 -11.60 -13.53 -10.90
CA LEU A 151 -11.70 -12.11 -11.26
C LEU A 151 -10.62 -11.71 -12.29
N GLN A 152 -9.38 -12.16 -12.13
CA GLN A 152 -8.32 -11.92 -13.11
C GLN A 152 -8.69 -12.50 -14.47
N LYS A 153 -9.22 -13.73 -14.49
CA LYS A 153 -9.65 -14.40 -15.71
C LYS A 153 -10.83 -13.67 -16.38
N SER A 154 -11.78 -13.15 -15.60
CA SER A 154 -12.89 -12.37 -16.17
C SER A 154 -12.42 -11.06 -16.80
N PHE A 155 -11.48 -10.36 -16.15
CA PHE A 155 -10.85 -9.16 -16.72
C PHE A 155 -10.07 -9.46 -17.99
N GLU A 156 -9.28 -10.54 -18.01
CA GLU A 156 -8.53 -10.96 -19.19
C GLU A 156 -9.47 -11.28 -20.37
N ASN A 157 -10.56 -12.01 -20.10
CA ASN A 157 -11.59 -12.29 -21.10
C ASN A 157 -12.24 -11.00 -21.63
N GLN A 158 -12.53 -10.04 -20.75
CA GLN A 158 -13.11 -8.75 -21.13
C GLN A 158 -12.16 -7.91 -21.98
N LEU A 159 -10.87 -7.89 -21.63
CA LEU A 159 -9.84 -7.21 -22.41
C LEU A 159 -9.68 -7.84 -23.79
N ASN A 160 -9.65 -9.17 -23.86
CA ASN A 160 -9.57 -9.89 -25.13
C ASN A 160 -10.80 -9.61 -26.02
N GLU A 161 -12.00 -9.61 -25.46
CA GLU A 161 -13.21 -9.31 -26.22
C GLU A 161 -13.25 -7.85 -26.67
N SER A 162 -12.86 -6.90 -25.82
CA SER A 162 -12.72 -5.49 -26.19
C SER A 162 -11.67 -5.30 -27.30
N SER A 163 -10.56 -6.03 -27.24
CA SER A 163 -9.51 -6.01 -28.28
C SER A 163 -10.06 -6.53 -29.60
N LYS A 164 -10.77 -7.67 -29.61
CA LYS A 164 -11.41 -8.20 -30.82
C LYS A 164 -12.44 -7.25 -31.40
N GLN A 165 -13.21 -6.56 -30.55
CA GLN A 165 -14.15 -5.55 -30.99
C GLN A 165 -13.45 -4.35 -31.63
N ALA A 166 -12.37 -3.86 -31.01
CA ALA A 166 -11.54 -2.80 -31.57
C ALA A 166 -10.93 -3.22 -32.92
N ASP A 167 -10.40 -4.44 -33.03
CA ASP A 167 -9.84 -4.97 -34.28
C ASP A 167 -10.90 -5.07 -35.39
N ARG A 168 -12.13 -5.49 -35.06
CA ARG A 168 -13.25 -5.51 -36.01
C ARG A 168 -13.62 -4.10 -36.47
N GLN A 169 -13.67 -3.14 -35.55
CA GLN A 169 -13.94 -1.74 -35.88
C GLN A 169 -12.83 -1.15 -36.75
N MET A 170 -11.57 -1.39 -36.40
CA MET A 170 -10.42 -0.94 -37.19
C MET A 170 -10.45 -1.50 -38.61
N LYS A 171 -10.73 -2.80 -38.78
CA LYS A 171 -10.88 -3.40 -40.12
C LYS A 171 -12.03 -2.79 -40.91
N ALA A 172 -13.17 -2.51 -40.27
CA ALA A 172 -14.29 -1.82 -40.92
C ALA A 172 -13.89 -0.41 -41.39
N TYR A 173 -13.19 0.35 -40.53
CA TYR A 173 -12.67 1.68 -40.91
C TYR A 173 -11.64 1.59 -42.04
N GLU A 174 -10.75 0.59 -42.04
CA GLU A 174 -9.79 0.37 -43.12
C GLU A 174 -10.50 0.08 -44.45
N GLU A 175 -11.56 -0.73 -44.44
CA GLU A 175 -12.39 -0.99 -45.62
C GLU A 175 -13.10 0.27 -46.12
N ASP A 176 -13.65 1.08 -45.23
CA ASP A 176 -14.30 2.34 -45.58
C ASP A 176 -13.32 3.36 -46.15
N ILE A 177 -12.13 3.50 -45.53
CA ILE A 177 -11.05 4.35 -46.05
C ILE A 177 -10.66 3.88 -47.46
N ARG A 178 -10.53 2.56 -47.68
CA ARG A 178 -10.21 2.00 -48.99
C ARG A 178 -11.30 2.30 -50.02
N ARG A 179 -12.58 2.16 -49.67
CA ARG A 179 -13.71 2.51 -50.56
C ARG A 179 -13.68 3.98 -50.95
N LEU A 180 -13.47 4.88 -49.99
CA LEU A 180 -13.35 6.31 -50.25
C LEU A 180 -12.16 6.64 -51.16
N GLN A 181 -11.03 5.97 -50.99
CA GLN A 181 -9.87 6.14 -51.88
C GLN A 181 -10.17 5.65 -53.30
N GLU A 182 -10.84 4.50 -53.45
CA GLU A 182 -11.24 3.97 -54.75
C GLU A 182 -12.27 4.89 -55.44
N GLU A 183 -13.24 5.43 -54.70
CA GLU A 183 -14.21 6.43 -55.20
C GLU A 183 -13.50 7.71 -55.65
N GLN A 184 -12.64 8.29 -54.80
CA GLN A 184 -11.83 9.47 -55.18
C GLN A 184 -10.96 9.20 -56.42
N SER A 185 -10.43 7.99 -56.57
CA SER A 185 -9.62 7.63 -57.74
C SER A 185 -10.47 7.56 -59.03
N LYS A 186 -11.72 7.09 -58.93
CA LYS A 186 -12.68 7.05 -60.04
C LYS A 186 -13.10 8.46 -60.43
N ASP A 187 -13.51 9.26 -59.45
CA ASP A 187 -13.89 10.67 -59.67
C ASP A 187 -12.75 11.45 -60.32
N ARG A 188 -11.52 11.27 -59.81
CA ARG A 188 -10.34 11.90 -60.40
C ARG A 188 -10.08 11.41 -61.82
N SER A 189 -10.25 10.12 -62.10
CA SER A 189 -10.10 9.54 -63.43
C SER A 189 -11.13 10.10 -64.42
N ASP A 190 -12.39 10.19 -64.01
CA ASP A 190 -13.47 10.71 -64.83
C ASP A 190 -13.34 12.22 -65.07
N LEU A 191 -12.92 12.97 -64.06
CA LEU A 191 -12.55 14.38 -64.21
C LEU A 191 -11.40 14.55 -65.22
N ILE A 192 -10.36 13.71 -65.16
CA ILE A 192 -9.27 13.72 -66.13
C ILE A 192 -9.79 13.41 -67.55
N LYS A 193 -10.71 12.45 -67.72
CA LYS A 193 -11.31 12.14 -69.02
C LYS A 193 -12.15 13.31 -69.55
N GLN A 194 -12.94 13.96 -68.70
CA GLN A 194 -13.72 15.13 -69.06
C GLN A 194 -12.81 16.27 -69.52
N TYR A 195 -11.78 16.59 -68.74
CA TYR A 195 -10.81 17.62 -69.10
C TYR A 195 -10.10 17.29 -70.42
N LYS A 196 -9.73 16.03 -70.66
CA LYS A 196 -9.16 15.60 -71.95
C LYS A 196 -10.12 15.84 -73.12
N ARG A 197 -11.41 15.53 -72.96
CA ARG A 197 -12.43 15.79 -74.01
C ARG A 197 -12.56 17.28 -74.29
N GLU A 198 -12.61 18.09 -73.24
CA GLU A 198 -12.73 19.54 -73.36
C GLU A 198 -11.49 20.16 -74.04
N VAL A 199 -10.28 19.71 -73.69
CA VAL A 199 -9.04 20.14 -74.34
C VAL A 199 -9.03 19.79 -75.83
N VAL A 200 -9.51 18.59 -76.21
CA VAL A 200 -9.64 18.20 -77.63
C VAL A 200 -10.67 19.08 -78.33
N GLN A 201 -11.84 19.30 -77.74
CA GLN A 201 -12.86 20.19 -78.30
C GLN A 201 -12.34 21.63 -78.48
N MET A 202 -11.60 22.16 -77.52
CA MET A 202 -10.99 23.49 -77.63
C MET A 202 -9.93 23.54 -78.73
N ARG A 203 -9.16 22.45 -78.92
CA ARG A 203 -8.21 22.35 -80.03
C ARG A 203 -8.92 22.35 -81.37
N ASP A 204 -9.96 21.53 -81.53
CA ASP A 204 -10.75 21.45 -82.77
C ASP A 204 -11.48 22.79 -83.04
N ALA A 205 -12.00 23.44 -82.00
CA ALA A 205 -12.60 24.78 -82.09
C ALA A 205 -11.57 25.86 -82.49
N SER A 206 -10.34 25.75 -81.97
CA SER A 206 -9.23 26.63 -82.36
C SER A 206 -8.80 26.39 -83.81
N GLU A 207 -8.72 25.12 -84.24
CA GLU A 207 -8.39 24.75 -85.62
C GLU A 207 -9.46 25.22 -86.61
N THR A 208 -10.74 25.02 -86.29
CA THR A 208 -11.87 25.52 -87.10
C THR A 208 -11.91 27.05 -87.14
N ARG A 209 -11.67 27.73 -86.02
CA ARG A 209 -11.51 29.19 -85.98
C ARG A 209 -10.34 29.65 -86.86
N ASN A 210 -9.19 29.01 -86.77
CA ASN A 210 -8.03 29.33 -87.60
C ASN A 210 -8.29 29.09 -89.09
N GLN A 211 -9.03 28.03 -89.45
CA GLN A 211 -9.48 27.78 -90.83
C GLN A 211 -10.43 28.88 -91.32
N PHE A 212 -11.40 29.27 -90.50
CA PHE A 212 -12.30 30.38 -90.82
C PHE A 212 -11.54 31.70 -91.00
N GLU A 213 -10.59 32.00 -90.12
CA GLU A 213 -9.72 33.18 -90.26
C GLU A 213 -8.87 33.13 -91.53
N ARG A 214 -8.37 31.96 -91.94
CA ARG A 214 -7.69 31.78 -93.24
C ARG A 214 -8.64 32.07 -94.40
N HIS A 215 -9.85 31.50 -94.38
CA HIS A 215 -10.86 31.78 -95.40
C HIS A 215 -11.23 33.25 -95.48
N LEU A 216 -11.36 33.95 -94.36
CA LEU A 216 -11.59 35.40 -94.33
C LEU A 216 -10.42 36.16 -94.96
N ARG A 217 -9.16 35.80 -94.63
CA ARG A 217 -7.97 36.43 -95.25
C ARG A 217 -7.90 36.18 -96.75
N ASP A 218 -8.21 34.97 -97.20
CA ASP A 218 -8.21 34.61 -98.62
C ASP A 218 -9.34 35.35 -99.37
N ASN A 219 -10.51 35.47 -98.75
CA ASN A 219 -11.64 36.23 -99.31
C ASN A 219 -11.36 37.74 -99.35
N ASP A 220 -10.75 38.30 -98.31
CA ASP A 220 -10.28 39.68 -98.27
C ASP A 220 -9.20 39.92 -99.34
N ALA A 221 -8.27 38.98 -99.52
CA ALA A 221 -7.25 39.05 -100.57
C ALA A 221 -7.87 38.97 -101.97
N ALA A 222 -8.85 38.08 -102.19
CA ALA A 222 -9.60 37.98 -103.45
C ALA A 222 -10.40 39.26 -103.73
N SER A 223 -11.06 39.81 -102.70
CA SER A 223 -11.80 41.07 -102.79
C SER A 223 -10.86 42.24 -103.11
N ARG A 224 -9.70 42.33 -102.44
CA ARG A 224 -8.65 43.31 -102.76
C ARG A 224 -8.11 43.15 -104.19
N ALA A 225 -7.92 41.92 -104.65
CA ALA A 225 -7.48 41.66 -106.03
C ALA A 225 -8.56 42.06 -107.05
N GLN A 226 -9.83 41.84 -106.75
CA GLN A 226 -10.96 42.27 -107.59
C GLN A 226 -11.09 43.80 -107.61
N ILE A 227 -10.99 44.45 -106.45
CA ILE A 227 -10.93 45.91 -106.34
C ILE A 227 -9.76 46.43 -107.16
N SER A 228 -8.57 45.83 -107.05
CA SER A 228 -7.40 46.24 -107.83
C SER A 228 -7.59 46.03 -109.34
N ARG A 229 -8.29 44.98 -109.78
CA ARG A 229 -8.66 44.78 -111.19
C ARG A 229 -9.65 45.84 -111.66
N LEU A 230 -10.68 46.12 -110.88
CA LEU A 230 -11.67 47.15 -111.16
C LEU A 230 -11.00 48.53 -111.17
N ASP A 231 -10.11 48.84 -110.25
CA ASP A 231 -9.32 50.08 -110.22
C ASP A 231 -8.43 50.19 -111.46
N ALA A 232 -7.78 49.11 -111.89
CA ALA A 232 -7.01 49.10 -113.13
C ALA A 232 -7.89 49.29 -114.37
N GLU A 233 -9.11 48.76 -114.36
CA GLU A 233 -10.10 48.93 -115.43
C GLU A 233 -10.68 50.35 -115.44
N VAL A 234 -10.99 50.91 -114.27
CA VAL A 234 -11.36 52.31 -114.08
C VAL A 234 -10.22 53.23 -114.51
N GLN A 235 -8.97 52.91 -114.19
CA GLN A 235 -7.81 53.65 -114.71
C GLN A 235 -7.69 53.52 -116.23
N LYS A 236 -7.87 52.34 -116.82
CA LYS A 236 -7.88 52.20 -118.29
C LYS A 236 -9.00 53.00 -118.93
N LEU A 237 -10.19 52.98 -118.34
CA LEU A 237 -11.32 53.78 -118.79
C LEU A 237 -11.09 55.27 -118.54
N SER A 238 -10.42 55.65 -117.46
CA SER A 238 -10.04 57.04 -117.20
C SER A 238 -8.92 57.49 -118.13
N PHE A 239 -7.99 56.63 -118.55
CA PHE A 239 -7.01 56.92 -119.60
C PHE A 239 -7.66 56.97 -120.98
N ALA A 240 -8.64 56.12 -121.26
CA ALA A 240 -9.41 56.17 -122.49
C ALA A 240 -10.34 57.39 -122.54
N ASN A 241 -10.93 57.76 -121.40
CA ASN A 241 -11.71 58.98 -121.24
C ASN A 241 -10.82 60.21 -121.18
N ALA A 242 -9.62 60.16 -120.59
CA ALA A 242 -8.63 61.23 -120.67
C ALA A 242 -8.12 61.35 -122.09
N GLY A 243 -8.01 60.25 -122.84
CA GLY A 243 -7.76 60.22 -124.27
C GLY A 243 -8.89 60.92 -125.03
N ARG A 244 -10.15 60.58 -124.72
CA ARG A 244 -11.33 61.24 -125.28
C ARG A 244 -11.49 62.68 -124.78
N GLU A 245 -11.07 63.03 -123.57
CA GLU A 245 -11.07 64.38 -123.02
C GLU A 245 -9.92 65.17 -123.60
N THR A 246 -8.79 64.57 -123.97
CA THR A 246 -7.76 65.24 -124.78
C THR A 246 -8.22 65.38 -126.22
N GLU A 247 -9.08 64.50 -126.73
CA GLU A 247 -9.71 64.62 -128.04
C GLU A 247 -10.84 65.68 -128.02
N ILE A 248 -11.67 65.68 -126.98
CA ILE A 248 -12.72 66.66 -126.71
C ILE A 248 -12.09 68.00 -126.37
N ASN A 249 -11.02 68.06 -125.59
CA ASN A 249 -10.25 69.29 -125.34
C ASN A 249 -9.42 69.70 -126.57
N ARG A 250 -9.01 68.79 -127.47
CA ARG A 250 -8.51 69.18 -128.81
C ARG A 250 -9.61 69.80 -129.67
N LEU A 251 -10.85 69.32 -129.52
CA LEU A 251 -12.03 69.82 -130.23
C LEU A 251 -12.68 71.05 -129.55
N GLN A 252 -12.47 71.25 -128.25
CA GLN A 252 -12.95 72.38 -127.47
C GLN A 252 -11.89 73.48 -127.34
N ALA A 253 -10.58 73.18 -127.43
CA ALA A 253 -9.50 74.17 -127.51
C ALA A 253 -9.32 74.77 -128.93
N ALA A 254 -10.14 74.38 -129.90
CA ALA A 254 -10.35 75.10 -131.15
C ALA A 254 -11.49 76.14 -131.07
N THR A 255 -12.13 76.29 -129.90
CA THR A 255 -13.23 77.22 -129.67
C THR A 255 -13.18 77.75 -128.25
N GLN A 256 -12.67 78.98 -128.11
CA GLN A 256 -12.77 79.85 -126.92
C GLN A 256 -11.76 79.47 -125.83
N ASP A 257 -10.61 80.12 -125.72
CA ASP A 257 -10.40 81.57 -125.65
C ASP A 257 -11.41 82.27 -124.72
N SER A 258 -10.89 82.62 -123.54
CA SER A 258 -11.36 83.65 -122.62
C SER A 258 -12.27 83.22 -121.46
N ASN A 259 -11.96 83.85 -120.32
CA ASN A 259 -12.78 84.12 -119.13
C ASN A 259 -12.62 83.12 -117.97
N ASN A 260 -11.89 83.52 -116.92
CA ASN A 260 -12.42 84.24 -115.73
C ASN A 260 -13.16 83.26 -114.79
N ASN A 261 -13.14 83.34 -113.47
CA ASN A 261 -12.54 84.21 -112.47
C ASN A 261 -13.00 83.61 -111.12
N ASP A 262 -12.19 83.78 -110.07
CA ASP A 262 -12.55 83.97 -108.65
C ASP A 262 -13.51 83.04 -107.85
N ASN A 263 -13.25 83.13 -106.54
CA ASN A 263 -14.08 82.83 -105.36
C ASN A 263 -14.14 81.38 -104.87
N THR A 264 -13.41 81.03 -103.80
CA THR A 264 -13.59 81.36 -102.37
C THR A 264 -14.82 80.74 -101.69
N LYS A 265 -14.50 80.15 -100.53
CA LYS A 265 -15.22 80.16 -99.24
C LYS A 265 -16.14 78.98 -98.89
N ASN A 266 -15.91 78.58 -97.63
CA ASN A 266 -16.90 78.17 -96.62
C ASN A 266 -17.43 76.75 -96.78
N SER A 267 -17.71 76.00 -95.72
CA SER A 267 -17.64 76.25 -94.28
C SER A 267 -18.07 74.94 -93.61
N ASP A 268 -17.54 74.72 -92.41
CA ASP A 268 -18.27 74.28 -91.23
C ASP A 268 -19.07 72.97 -91.20
N GLU A 269 -19.04 72.44 -89.98
CA GLU A 269 -20.16 71.77 -89.32
C GLU A 269 -20.35 70.28 -89.65
N ASP A 270 -20.61 69.40 -88.69
CA ASP A 270 -20.63 69.50 -87.23
C ASP A 270 -20.94 68.09 -86.71
N LYS A 271 -20.83 67.94 -85.38
CA LYS A 271 -21.73 67.11 -84.54
C LYS A 271 -21.62 65.58 -84.71
N ASN A 272 -21.30 64.89 -83.62
CA ASN A 272 -22.26 64.31 -82.67
C ASN A 272 -22.12 62.78 -82.81
N GLU A 273 -22.32 61.94 -81.81
CA GLU A 273 -22.86 62.05 -80.47
C GLU A 273 -22.54 60.74 -79.76
N GLN A 274 -22.50 60.79 -78.43
CA GLN A 274 -23.02 59.76 -77.50
C GLN A 274 -22.45 58.33 -77.59
N GLY A 275 -22.03 57.68 -76.52
CA GLY A 275 -22.35 57.86 -75.11
C GLY A 275 -22.51 56.49 -74.43
N ARG A 276 -22.56 56.54 -73.09
CA ARG A 276 -22.84 55.47 -72.09
C ARG A 276 -21.62 54.62 -71.68
N ARG A 277 -21.08 54.69 -70.46
CA ARG A 277 -21.58 54.63 -69.05
C ARG A 277 -21.77 53.21 -68.49
N PHE A 278 -21.29 53.07 -67.24
CA PHE A 278 -21.56 52.05 -66.20
C PHE A 278 -20.89 50.67 -66.41
N ASP A 279 -20.41 49.93 -65.40
CA ASP A 279 -20.49 50.08 -63.94
C ASP A 279 -19.38 49.30 -63.22
N SER A 280 -19.24 49.68 -61.96
CA SER A 280 -18.52 49.09 -60.84
C SER A 280 -18.96 47.66 -60.45
N GLY A 281 -18.08 46.95 -59.75
CA GLY A 281 -18.34 45.70 -59.02
C GLY A 281 -17.02 44.96 -58.78
N PHE A 282 -16.22 45.28 -57.76
CA PHE A 282 -16.46 44.98 -56.34
C PHE A 282 -17.01 43.56 -56.12
N ILE A 283 -16.11 42.57 -56.03
CA ILE A 283 -16.34 41.33 -55.30
C ILE A 283 -15.14 41.08 -54.39
N GLN A 284 -15.41 41.21 -53.08
CA GLN A 284 -14.62 40.61 -52.02
C GLN A 284 -14.66 39.09 -52.20
N GLY A 285 -13.53 38.51 -52.62
CA GLY A 285 -13.31 37.06 -52.63
C GLY A 285 -12.55 36.67 -51.36
N GLU A 286 -13.26 35.97 -50.50
CA GLU A 286 -12.89 35.48 -49.18
C GLU A 286 -11.47 34.90 -49.10
N ARG A 287 -10.68 35.41 -48.14
CA ARG A 287 -9.57 34.65 -47.58
C ARG A 287 -10.17 33.48 -46.80
N GLY A 288 -10.28 32.33 -47.46
CA GLY A 288 -10.45 31.04 -46.81
C GLY A 288 -9.25 30.75 -45.92
N GLY A 289 -9.29 31.25 -44.69
CA GLY A 289 -8.45 30.76 -43.61
C GLY A 289 -8.73 29.28 -43.46
N ARG A 290 -7.72 28.45 -43.75
CA ARG A 290 -7.74 27.06 -43.31
C ARG A 290 -7.75 27.10 -41.78
N SER A 291 -8.93 26.96 -41.20
CA SER A 291 -9.09 26.58 -39.80
C SER A 291 -8.43 25.22 -39.64
N ILE A 292 -7.22 25.23 -39.10
CA ILE A 292 -6.64 24.04 -38.50
C ILE A 292 -7.64 23.63 -37.40
N PRO A 293 -8.20 22.41 -37.43
CA PRO A 293 -9.00 21.95 -36.30
C PRO A 293 -8.13 21.97 -35.05
N PRO A 294 -8.62 22.46 -33.90
CA PRO A 294 -7.85 22.39 -32.67
C PRO A 294 -7.43 20.94 -32.41
N PRO A 295 -6.20 20.69 -31.93
CA PRO A 295 -5.80 19.34 -31.53
C PRO A 295 -6.82 18.79 -30.52
N PRO A 296 -7.13 17.48 -30.56
CA PRO A 296 -8.00 16.88 -29.57
C PRO A 296 -7.46 17.19 -28.17
N PRO A 297 -8.35 17.48 -27.19
CA PRO A 297 -7.91 17.71 -25.83
C PRO A 297 -7.08 16.50 -25.37
N PRO A 298 -5.96 16.71 -24.67
CA PRO A 298 -5.18 15.61 -24.12
C PRO A 298 -6.12 14.70 -23.32
N PRO A 299 -5.95 13.36 -23.39
CA PRO A 299 -6.78 12.42 -22.65
C PRO A 299 -6.86 12.92 -21.22
N GLN A 300 -8.08 13.23 -20.76
CA GLN A 300 -8.30 13.65 -19.39
C GLN A 300 -7.70 12.55 -18.53
N LEU A 301 -6.52 12.83 -17.95
CA LEU A 301 -5.94 11.99 -16.93
C LEU A 301 -7.05 11.76 -15.93
N LEU A 302 -7.55 10.52 -15.88
CA LEU A 302 -8.45 10.05 -14.85
C LEU A 302 -7.94 10.65 -13.56
N LYS A 303 -8.70 11.60 -13.01
CA LYS A 303 -8.43 12.18 -11.69
C LYS A 303 -8.53 10.99 -10.75
N ILE A 304 -7.39 10.35 -10.50
CA ILE A 304 -7.27 9.36 -9.44
C ILE A 304 -7.69 10.13 -8.19
N PRO A 305 -8.80 9.78 -7.54
CA PRO A 305 -9.21 10.45 -6.33
C PRO A 305 -8.03 10.36 -5.36
N PRO A 306 -7.64 11.48 -4.70
CA PRO A 306 -6.55 11.44 -3.73
C PRO A 306 -6.85 10.30 -2.74
N PRO A 307 -5.84 9.49 -2.36
CA PRO A 307 -6.04 8.36 -1.47
C PRO A 307 -6.83 8.85 -0.26
N ALA A 308 -8.00 8.25 -0.06
CA ALA A 308 -9.00 8.74 0.87
C ALA A 308 -8.36 9.06 2.23
N LYS A 309 -8.56 10.29 2.70
CA LYS A 309 -8.11 10.77 4.03
C LYS A 309 -8.55 9.86 5.19
N HIS A 310 -9.48 8.94 4.95
CA HIS A 310 -9.89 7.88 5.87
C HIS A 310 -8.79 6.86 6.22
N TRP A 311 -7.76 6.65 5.38
CA TRP A 311 -6.66 5.74 5.71
C TRP A 311 -5.68 6.30 6.74
N LEU A 312 -5.50 7.63 6.79
CA LEU A 312 -4.69 8.30 7.82
C LEU A 312 -5.44 8.39 9.16
N ALA A 313 -6.75 8.64 9.14
CA ALA A 313 -7.57 8.70 10.35
C ALA A 313 -7.63 7.37 11.12
N ARG A 314 -7.68 6.24 10.39
CA ARG A 314 -7.75 4.90 11.02
C ARG A 314 -6.47 4.53 11.77
N GLY A 315 -5.30 4.99 11.29
CA GLY A 315 -4.02 4.76 11.97
C GLY A 315 -3.82 5.61 13.23
N GLU A 316 -4.41 6.81 13.30
CA GLU A 316 -4.34 7.64 14.51
C GLU A 316 -5.23 7.11 15.64
N ASP A 317 -6.40 6.58 15.30
CA ASP A 317 -7.30 5.97 16.29
C ASP A 317 -6.71 4.67 16.85
N GLU A 318 -6.07 3.84 16.02
CA GLU A 318 -5.35 2.65 16.51
C GLU A 318 -4.17 3.01 17.44
N ARG A 319 -3.43 4.09 17.15
CA ARG A 319 -2.36 4.57 18.05
C ARG A 319 -2.90 5.05 19.39
N ARG A 320 -4.02 5.79 19.40
CA ARG A 320 -4.67 6.25 20.64
C ARG A 320 -5.20 5.07 21.45
N GLU A 321 -5.78 4.07 20.78
CA GLU A 321 -6.31 2.88 21.43
C GLU A 321 -5.19 2.02 22.03
N ASN A 322 -4.08 1.85 21.32
CA ASN A 322 -2.89 1.17 21.87
C ASN A 322 -2.29 1.92 23.07
N GLN A 323 -2.22 3.25 23.04
CA GLN A 323 -1.77 4.04 24.19
C GLN A 323 -2.72 3.89 25.40
N ARG A 324 -4.03 3.80 25.18
CA ARG A 324 -5.01 3.52 26.26
C ARG A 324 -4.79 2.14 26.85
N ARG A 325 -4.62 1.11 26.03
CA ARG A 325 -4.34 -0.27 26.49
C ARG A 325 -3.04 -0.34 27.30
N GLN A 326 -2.00 0.35 26.85
CA GLN A 326 -0.72 0.38 27.55
C GLN A 326 -0.84 1.03 28.94
N ARG A 327 -1.58 2.14 29.07
CA ARG A 327 -1.85 2.77 30.38
C ARG A 327 -2.66 1.88 31.32
N VAL A 328 -3.65 1.16 30.80
CA VAL A 328 -4.44 0.21 31.62
C VAL A 328 -3.55 -0.93 32.12
N TYR A 329 -2.67 -1.45 31.27
CA TYR A 329 -1.72 -2.49 31.66
C TYR A 329 -0.74 -1.99 32.74
N GLU A 330 -0.17 -0.80 32.59
CA GLU A 330 0.70 -0.18 33.60
C GLU A 330 -0.03 0.05 34.93
N GLN A 331 -1.28 0.49 34.91
CA GLN A 331 -2.10 0.65 36.12
C GLN A 331 -2.36 -0.70 36.81
N GLN A 332 -2.66 -1.75 36.05
CA GLN A 332 -2.85 -3.10 36.59
C GLN A 332 -1.54 -3.65 37.18
N LEU A 333 -0.41 -3.43 36.52
CA LEU A 333 0.91 -3.84 37.00
C LEU A 333 1.26 -3.13 38.32
N ASN A 334 1.06 -1.81 38.38
CA ASN A 334 1.30 -1.02 39.58
C ASN A 334 0.37 -1.43 40.74
N ALA A 335 -0.90 -1.71 40.46
CA ALA A 335 -1.84 -2.21 41.46
C ALA A 335 -1.46 -3.61 41.98
N TYR A 336 -0.95 -4.47 41.10
CA TYR A 336 -0.43 -5.79 41.48
C TYR A 336 0.79 -5.65 42.40
N TYR A 337 1.79 -4.85 42.02
CA TYR A 337 2.96 -4.62 42.87
C TYR A 337 2.63 -3.94 44.20
N ALA A 338 1.67 -3.00 44.23
CA ALA A 338 1.22 -2.39 45.47
C ALA A 338 0.54 -3.40 46.43
N LYS A 339 -0.10 -4.44 45.88
CA LYS A 339 -0.84 -5.43 46.67
C LYS A 339 0.04 -6.59 47.17
N TYR A 340 1.10 -6.93 46.44
CA TYR A 340 1.90 -8.15 46.69
C TYR A 340 3.40 -7.90 46.88
N GLY A 341 3.88 -6.67 46.67
CA GLY A 341 5.31 -6.32 46.66
C GLY A 341 5.86 -5.73 47.96
N SER A 342 5.25 -5.99 49.12
CA SER A 342 5.76 -5.52 50.42
C SER A 342 6.12 -6.65 51.36
#